data_AF-A0A940M3N6-F1
#
_entry.id   AF-A0A940M3N6-F1
#
_cell.length_a   1.000
_cell.length_b   1.000
_cell.length_c   1.000
_cell.angle_alpha   90.00
_cell.angle_beta   90.00
_cell.angle_gamma   90.00
#
_symmetry.space_group_name_H-M   'P 1'
#
loop_
_entity.id
_entity.type
_entity.pdbx_description
1 polymer ?
#
loop_
_entity_poly.entity_id
_entity_poly.type
_entity_poly.pdbx_seq_one_letter_code
_entity_poly.pdbx_strand_id
1 'polypeptide(L)'
;GKIPAIVYGGDLNPVNIQHATFLVQAPQFERMLVDDGFLLFKYWLCVDQSEQEKRFAERHRNPLKGWKLSPVDTQARLRYADYTRAREQMLAATHTAHAPWTLVDFNDQRRGRLTLIRDLLDRLPDVAVPNHLPPLEPLPGKPGREHYGVLEPIAPYPPARGH
;
A
#
# COMPACT_ATOMS: atom_id res chain seq x y z
N GLY A 1 -39.29 3.66 -3.81
CA GLY A 1 -39.03 3.77 -5.26
C GLY A 1 -38.23 2.56 -5.69
N LYS A 2 -38.66 1.87 -6.74
CA LYS A 2 -38.01 0.64 -7.22
C LYS A 2 -36.67 0.98 -7.88
N ILE A 3 -35.58 0.37 -7.39
CA ILE A 3 -34.27 0.37 -8.04
C ILE A 3 -34.42 -0.41 -9.35
N PRO A 4 -33.97 0.11 -10.51
CA PRO A 4 -34.10 -0.59 -11.77
C PRO A 4 -33.21 -1.84 -11.74
N ALA A 5 -33.80 -2.99 -12.09
CA ALA A 5 -33.10 -4.24 -12.29
C ALA A 5 -32.14 -4.07 -13.47
N ILE A 6 -30.87 -3.78 -13.19
CA ILE A 6 -29.79 -3.95 -14.16
C ILE A 6 -29.66 -5.46 -14.36
N VAL A 7 -30.01 -5.88 -15.56
CA VAL A 7 -29.98 -7.26 -16.04
C VAL A 7 -28.56 -7.80 -15.94
N TYR A 8 -28.27 -8.57 -14.89
CA TYR A 8 -27.16 -9.51 -14.87
C TYR A 8 -27.73 -10.92 -15.09
N GLY A 9 -27.54 -11.44 -16.30
CA GLY A 9 -27.94 -12.80 -16.69
C GLY A 9 -27.04 -13.85 -16.06
N GLY A 10 -27.22 -14.10 -14.76
CA GLY A 10 -26.59 -15.19 -14.02
C GLY A 10 -27.28 -15.37 -12.66
N ASP A 11 -27.45 -16.61 -12.22
CA ASP A 11 -28.23 -17.01 -11.04
C ASP A 11 -28.13 -16.03 -9.85
N LEU A 12 -29.30 -15.55 -9.42
CA LEU A 12 -29.45 -14.63 -8.30
C LEU A 12 -29.26 -15.35 -6.96
N ASN A 13 -28.01 -15.63 -6.59
CA ASN A 13 -27.65 -16.05 -5.24
C ASN A 13 -27.31 -14.79 -4.39
N PRO A 14 -27.67 -14.72 -3.09
CA PRO A 14 -27.36 -13.59 -2.19
C PRO A 14 -25.91 -13.09 -2.23
N VAL A 15 -24.92 -13.96 -2.49
CA VAL A 15 -23.51 -13.56 -2.65
C VAL A 15 -23.31 -12.62 -3.85
N ASN A 16 -23.99 -12.89 -4.97
CA ASN A 16 -23.93 -12.04 -6.17
C ASN A 16 -24.60 -10.68 -5.93
N ILE A 17 -25.64 -10.64 -5.10
CA ILE A 17 -26.37 -9.40 -4.73
C ILE A 17 -25.49 -8.50 -3.86
N GLN A 18 -24.81 -9.06 -2.85
CA GLN A 18 -23.89 -8.29 -2.00
C GLN A 18 -22.74 -7.69 -2.80
N HIS A 19 -22.15 -8.47 -3.71
CA HIS A 19 -21.10 -8.01 -4.60
C HIS A 19 -21.58 -6.85 -5.51
N ALA A 20 -22.70 -7.02 -6.19
CA ALA A 20 -23.26 -5.96 -7.05
C ALA A 20 -23.61 -4.70 -6.25
N THR A 21 -24.17 -4.87 -5.05
CA THR A 21 -24.49 -3.75 -4.15
C THR A 21 -23.23 -2.99 -3.74
N PHE A 22 -22.15 -3.70 -3.39
CA PHE A 22 -20.86 -3.07 -3.07
C PHE A 22 -20.34 -2.23 -4.23
N LEU A 23 -20.37 -2.75 -5.47
CA LEU A 23 -19.88 -2.01 -6.64
C LEU A 23 -20.65 -0.71 -6.90
N VAL A 24 -21.92 -0.64 -6.51
CA VAL A 24 -22.74 0.58 -6.62
C VAL A 24 -22.50 1.53 -5.44
N GLN A 25 -22.33 1.00 -4.23
CA GLN A 25 -22.22 1.79 -3.00
C GLN A 25 -20.81 2.35 -2.77
N ALA A 26 -19.76 1.60 -3.14
CA ALA A 26 -18.38 2.03 -2.90
C ALA A 26 -18.07 3.41 -3.49
N PRO A 27 -18.41 3.75 -4.76
CA PRO A 27 -18.15 5.08 -5.29
C PRO A 27 -18.89 6.21 -4.56
N GLN A 28 -20.08 5.92 -4.01
CA GLN A 28 -20.88 6.87 -3.24
C GLN A 28 -20.24 7.12 -1.86
N PHE A 29 -19.78 6.05 -1.21
CA PHE A 29 -19.04 6.16 0.05
C PHE A 29 -17.72 6.92 -0.13
N GLU A 30 -16.96 6.59 -1.18
CA GLU A 30 -15.74 7.31 -1.54
C GLU A 30 -15.99 8.79 -1.81
N ARG A 31 -17.13 9.13 -2.45
CA ARG A 31 -17.56 10.51 -2.68
C ARG A 31 -17.79 11.25 -1.37
N MET A 32 -18.48 10.64 -0.41
CA MET A 32 -18.72 11.23 0.90
C MET A 32 -17.40 11.57 1.62
N LEU A 33 -16.42 10.67 1.59
CA LEU A 33 -15.10 10.94 2.17
C LEU A 33 -14.41 12.12 1.50
N VAL A 34 -14.42 12.18 0.18
CA VAL A 34 -13.77 13.27 -0.57
C VAL A 34 -14.47 14.61 -0.33
N ASP A 35 -15.81 14.62 -0.32
CA ASP A 35 -16.60 15.82 -0.05
C ASP A 35 -16.40 16.32 1.41
N ASP A 36 -16.13 15.44 2.37
CA ASP A 36 -15.74 15.77 3.75
C ASP A 36 -14.27 16.25 3.89
N GLY A 37 -13.52 16.33 2.79
CA GLY A 37 -12.15 16.85 2.74
C GLY A 37 -11.04 15.81 2.91
N PHE A 38 -11.37 14.51 2.88
CA PHE A 38 -10.34 13.46 2.91
C PHE A 38 -9.62 13.36 1.54
N LEU A 39 -8.29 13.31 1.59
CA LEU A 39 -7.47 12.94 0.43
C LEU A 39 -7.47 11.42 0.28
N LEU A 40 -8.25 10.89 -0.66
CA LEU A 40 -8.38 9.46 -0.90
C LEU A 40 -7.50 9.00 -2.08
N PHE A 41 -6.58 8.07 -1.80
CA PHE A 41 -5.71 7.47 -2.82
C PHE A 41 -5.94 5.95 -2.91
N LYS A 42 -6.28 5.45 -4.10
CA LYS A 42 -6.48 4.02 -4.37
C LYS A 42 -5.40 3.50 -5.31
N TYR A 43 -4.64 2.50 -4.88
CA TYR A 43 -3.55 1.90 -5.65
C TYR A 43 -3.79 0.42 -5.92
N TRP A 44 -3.70 0.01 -7.18
CA TRP A 44 -3.64 -1.40 -7.57
C TRP A 44 -2.23 -1.77 -7.97
N LEU A 45 -1.60 -2.68 -7.22
CA LEU A 45 -0.25 -3.16 -7.49
C LEU A 45 -0.29 -4.26 -8.56
N CYS A 46 0.13 -3.92 -9.76
CA CYS A 46 0.13 -4.80 -10.92
C CYS A 46 1.32 -5.76 -10.84
N VAL A 47 1.04 -7.06 -10.88
CA VAL A 47 2.07 -8.09 -10.94
C VAL A 47 1.63 -9.12 -11.97
N ASP A 48 2.54 -9.45 -12.88
CA ASP A 48 2.29 -10.46 -13.90
C ASP A 48 2.14 -11.83 -13.24
N GLN A 49 1.33 -12.71 -13.82
CA GLN A 49 1.15 -14.07 -13.27
C GLN A 49 2.49 -14.80 -13.13
N SER A 50 3.39 -14.64 -14.10
CA SER A 50 4.72 -15.26 -14.08
C SER A 50 5.58 -14.80 -12.90
N GLU A 51 5.51 -13.52 -12.54
CA GLU A 51 6.23 -12.95 -11.40
C GLU A 51 5.57 -13.33 -10.07
N GLN A 52 4.23 -13.40 -10.04
CA GLN A 52 3.48 -13.92 -8.90
C GLN A 52 3.88 -15.38 -8.59
N GLU A 53 4.00 -16.21 -9.62
CA GLU A 53 4.43 -17.61 -9.54
C GLU A 53 5.84 -17.76 -8.96
N LYS A 54 6.80 -16.96 -9.46
CA LYS A 54 8.18 -16.94 -8.92
C LYS A 54 8.18 -16.61 -7.43
N ARG A 55 7.42 -15.58 -7.03
CA ARG A 55 7.33 -15.15 -5.62
C ARG A 55 6.70 -16.23 -4.73
N PHE A 56 5.69 -16.95 -5.23
CA PHE A 56 5.12 -18.09 -4.52
C PHE A 56 6.17 -19.19 -4.29
N ALA A 57 6.92 -19.55 -5.33
CA ALA A 57 7.98 -20.55 -5.23
C ALA A 57 9.09 -20.13 -4.25
N GLU A 58 9.53 -18.87 -4.28
CA GLU A 58 10.51 -18.33 -3.34
C GLU A 58 10.02 -18.36 -1.89
N ARG A 59 8.76 -17.98 -1.64
CA ARG A 59 8.17 -18.01 -0.30
C ARG A 59 8.05 -19.43 0.23
N HIS A 60 7.66 -20.37 -0.62
CA HIS A 60 7.56 -21.78 -0.24
C HIS A 60 8.92 -22.39 0.12
N ARG A 61 10.00 -21.99 -0.57
CA ARG A 61 11.36 -22.49 -0.32
C ARG A 61 12.06 -21.80 0.86
N ASN A 62 11.56 -20.66 1.34
CA ASN A 62 12.20 -19.88 2.40
C ASN A 62 11.43 -20.00 3.72
N PRO A 63 11.98 -20.69 4.74
CA PRO A 63 11.34 -20.88 6.05
C PRO A 63 10.96 -19.57 6.75
N LEU A 64 11.71 -18.48 6.53
CA LEU A 64 11.46 -17.16 7.13
C LEU A 64 10.32 -16.38 6.44
N LYS A 65 9.90 -16.82 5.24
CA LYS A 65 8.84 -16.17 4.46
C LYS A 65 7.57 -17.00 4.36
N GLY A 66 7.59 -18.25 4.80
CA GLY A 66 6.47 -19.20 4.70
C GLY A 66 5.19 -18.73 5.38
N TRP A 67 5.30 -17.97 6.48
CA TRP A 67 4.14 -17.39 7.19
C TRP A 67 3.31 -16.42 6.33
N LYS A 68 3.86 -15.92 5.20
CA LYS A 68 3.16 -15.05 4.23
C LYS A 68 2.34 -15.83 3.20
N LEU A 69 2.23 -17.15 3.32
CA LEU A 69 1.40 -18.00 2.47
C LEU A 69 0.20 -18.48 3.28
N SER A 70 -0.98 -17.99 2.92
CA SER A 70 -2.24 -18.48 3.47
C SER A 70 -2.85 -19.56 2.56
N PRO A 71 -3.78 -20.39 3.07
CA PRO A 71 -4.55 -21.31 2.24
C PRO A 71 -5.33 -20.61 1.12
N VAL A 72 -5.76 -19.36 1.37
CA VAL A 72 -6.46 -18.53 0.39
C VAL A 72 -5.53 -18.15 -0.77
N ASP A 73 -4.27 -17.81 -0.50
CA ASP A 73 -3.32 -17.43 -1.54
C ASP A 73 -3.08 -18.57 -2.54
N THR A 74 -2.98 -19.80 -2.04
CA THR A 74 -2.81 -21.00 -2.88
C THR A 74 -4.04 -21.28 -3.77
N GLN A 75 -5.25 -21.02 -3.25
CA GLN A 75 -6.47 -21.13 -4.06
C GLN A 75 -6.60 -19.97 -5.06
N ALA A 76 -6.23 -18.75 -4.64
CA ALA A 76 -6.26 -17.57 -5.48
C ALA A 76 -5.33 -17.69 -6.68
N ARG A 77 -4.16 -18.31 -6.49
CA ARG A 77 -3.23 -18.69 -7.55
C ARG A 77 -3.89 -19.51 -8.66
N LEU A 78 -4.72 -20.50 -8.31
CA LEU A 78 -5.44 -21.35 -9.28
C LEU A 78 -6.56 -20.61 -10.01
N ARG A 79 -7.06 -19.51 -9.44
CA ARG A 79 -8.19 -18.72 -9.94
C ARG A 79 -7.76 -17.38 -10.54
N TYR A 80 -6.56 -17.30 -11.11
CA TYR A 80 -6.00 -16.05 -11.64
C TYR A 80 -6.96 -15.33 -12.62
N ALA A 81 -7.59 -16.07 -13.53
CA ALA A 81 -8.55 -15.51 -14.48
C ALA A 81 -9.80 -14.94 -13.80
N ASP A 82 -10.31 -15.59 -12.75
CA ASP A 82 -11.49 -15.13 -12.01
C ASP A 82 -11.17 -13.85 -11.23
N TYR A 83 -10.01 -13.79 -10.56
CA TYR A 83 -9.52 -12.59 -9.90
C TYR A 83 -9.29 -11.45 -10.89
N THR A 84 -8.80 -11.76 -12.10
CA THR A 84 -8.64 -10.77 -13.18
C THR A 84 -10.00 -10.19 -13.59
N ARG A 85 -11.02 -11.04 -13.81
CA ARG A 85 -12.37 -10.56 -14.14
C ARG A 85 -12.98 -9.71 -13.01
N ALA A 86 -12.84 -10.15 -11.76
CA ALA A 86 -13.30 -9.38 -10.60
C ALA A 86 -12.59 -8.02 -10.48
N ARG A 87 -11.27 -7.97 -10.71
CA ARG A 87 -10.50 -6.71 -10.77
C ARG A 87 -11.06 -5.77 -11.83
N GLU A 88 -11.24 -6.24 -13.06
CA GLU A 88 -11.76 -5.40 -14.15
C GLU A 88 -13.15 -4.85 -13.83
N GLN A 89 -14.04 -5.67 -13.28
CA GLN A 89 -15.36 -5.23 -12.84
C GLN A 89 -15.28 -4.16 -11.75
N MET A 90 -14.41 -4.36 -10.74
CA MET A 90 -14.19 -3.40 -9.67
C MET A 90 -13.63 -2.08 -10.21
N LEU A 91 -12.60 -2.13 -11.06
CA LEU A 91 -11.99 -0.94 -11.65
C LEU A 91 -13.02 -0.18 -12.50
N ALA A 92 -13.77 -0.87 -13.36
CA ALA A 92 -14.79 -0.24 -14.19
C ALA A 92 -15.90 0.43 -13.36
N ALA A 93 -16.34 -0.19 -12.27
CA ALA A 93 -17.40 0.34 -11.44
C ALA A 93 -16.94 1.46 -10.47
N THR A 94 -15.68 1.43 -10.03
CA THR A 94 -15.19 2.28 -8.92
C THR A 94 -14.07 3.24 -9.29
N HIS A 95 -13.56 3.21 -10.53
CA HIS A 95 -12.68 4.26 -11.03
C HIS A 95 -13.50 5.50 -11.40
N THR A 96 -13.43 6.53 -10.57
CA THR A 96 -14.21 7.77 -10.74
C THR A 96 -13.31 9.00 -10.70
N ALA A 97 -13.80 10.14 -11.19
CA ALA A 97 -13.02 11.38 -11.19
C ALA A 97 -12.68 11.88 -9.78
N HIS A 98 -13.57 11.67 -8.79
CA HIS A 98 -13.34 12.07 -7.40
C HIS A 98 -12.49 11.07 -6.61
N ALA A 99 -12.50 9.79 -6.99
CA ALA A 99 -11.70 8.75 -6.35
C ALA A 99 -11.09 7.81 -7.42
N PRO A 100 -10.04 8.26 -8.15
CA PRO A 100 -9.45 7.48 -9.21
C PRO A 100 -8.59 6.32 -8.67
N TRP A 101 -8.65 5.18 -9.35
CA TRP A 101 -7.66 4.12 -9.20
C TRP A 101 -6.36 4.47 -9.93
N THR A 102 -5.22 4.21 -9.28
CA THR A 102 -3.88 4.32 -9.86
C THR A 102 -3.25 2.93 -9.95
N LEU A 103 -2.87 2.52 -11.16
CA LEU A 103 -2.21 1.24 -11.42
C LEU A 103 -0.69 1.43 -11.30
N VAL A 104 -0.03 0.61 -10.50
CA VAL A 104 1.42 0.67 -10.28
C VAL A 104 2.05 -0.64 -10.72
N ASP A 105 2.96 -0.61 -11.69
CA ASP A 105 3.78 -1.77 -12.02
C ASP A 105 4.64 -2.16 -10.81
N PHE A 106 4.41 -3.36 -10.33
CA PHE A 106 5.03 -3.90 -9.13
C PHE A 106 5.76 -5.22 -9.41
N ASN A 107 6.11 -5.49 -10.68
CA ASN A 107 6.96 -6.62 -11.06
C ASN A 107 8.38 -6.47 -10.46
N ASP A 108 8.94 -5.25 -10.42
CA ASP A 108 10.08 -4.91 -9.56
C ASP A 108 9.58 -4.18 -8.29
N GLN A 109 9.68 -4.84 -7.13
CA GLN A 109 9.18 -4.28 -5.86
C GLN A 109 9.93 -3.03 -5.40
N ARG A 110 11.22 -2.87 -5.73
CA ARG A 110 11.98 -1.68 -5.33
C ARG A 110 11.51 -0.49 -6.16
N ARG A 111 11.41 -0.66 -7.47
CA ARG A 111 10.93 0.39 -8.39
C ARG A 111 9.47 0.72 -8.11
N GLY A 112 8.60 -0.28 -7.99
CA GLY A 112 7.17 -0.07 -7.70
C GLY A 112 6.92 0.72 -6.42
N ARG A 113 7.72 0.51 -5.36
CA ARG A 113 7.65 1.33 -4.13
C ARG A 113 8.03 2.78 -4.38
N LEU A 114 9.13 3.02 -5.10
CA LEU A 114 9.58 4.37 -5.42
C LEU A 114 8.56 5.09 -6.30
N THR A 115 8.02 4.42 -7.31
CA THR A 115 6.97 4.95 -8.19
C THR A 115 5.71 5.34 -7.41
N LEU A 116 5.22 4.45 -6.53
CA LEU A 116 4.05 4.73 -5.70
C LEU A 116 4.30 5.90 -4.75
N ILE A 117 5.43 5.91 -4.03
CA ILE A 117 5.76 6.98 -3.08
C ILE A 117 5.88 8.31 -3.82
N ARG A 118 6.50 8.33 -5.00
CA ARG A 118 6.62 9.55 -5.81
C ARG A 118 5.25 10.08 -6.22
N ASP A 119 4.38 9.24 -6.77
CA ASP A 119 3.02 9.61 -7.17
C ASP A 119 2.20 10.13 -5.97
N LEU A 120 2.32 9.49 -4.80
CA LEU A 120 1.68 9.96 -3.58
C LEU A 120 2.16 11.35 -3.18
N LEU A 121 3.49 11.56 -3.13
CA LEU A 121 4.07 12.85 -2.74
C LEU A 121 3.69 13.96 -3.73
N ASP A 122 3.66 13.67 -5.04
CA ASP A 122 3.28 14.64 -6.08
C ASP A 122 1.81 15.10 -5.98
N ARG A 123 0.95 14.31 -5.34
CA ARG A 123 -0.49 14.61 -5.18
C ARG A 123 -0.83 15.17 -3.80
N LEU A 124 0.09 15.11 -2.84
CA LEU A 124 -0.13 15.73 -1.55
C LEU A 124 -0.01 17.26 -1.69
N PRO A 125 -0.93 18.04 -1.09
CA PRO A 125 -0.77 19.48 -1.07
C PRO A 125 0.47 19.84 -0.27
N ASP A 126 1.26 20.79 -0.79
CA ASP A 126 2.37 21.37 -0.02
C ASP A 126 1.81 22.10 1.20
N VAL A 127 2.23 21.68 2.39
CA VAL A 127 1.88 22.34 3.64
C VAL A 127 3.15 22.95 4.22
N ALA A 128 3.23 24.28 4.22
CA ALA A 128 4.27 24.98 4.95
C ALA A 128 4.01 24.86 6.45
N VAL A 129 4.79 24.01 7.13
CA VAL A 129 4.80 23.96 8.59
C VAL A 129 5.76 25.04 9.09
N PRO A 130 5.32 25.99 9.94
CA PRO A 130 6.23 26.97 10.54
C PRO A 130 7.33 26.24 11.30
N ASN A 131 8.56 26.35 10.79
CA ASN A 131 9.73 25.76 11.41
C ASN A 131 10.15 26.64 12.59
N HIS A 132 9.45 26.49 13.71
CA HIS A 132 9.73 27.17 14.97
C HIS A 132 10.89 26.49 15.70
N LEU A 133 12.03 26.33 15.02
CA LEU A 133 13.22 25.89 15.70
C LEU A 133 13.60 26.97 16.72
N PRO A 134 13.74 26.63 18.00
CA PRO A 134 14.33 27.56 18.94
C PRO A 134 15.72 27.94 18.43
N PRO A 135 16.17 29.20 18.61
CA PRO A 135 17.51 29.58 18.22
C PRO A 135 18.51 28.68 18.94
N LEU A 136 19.40 28.04 18.17
CA LEU A 136 20.51 27.27 18.73
C LEU A 136 21.60 28.24 19.15
N GLU A 137 21.47 28.80 20.34
CA GLU A 137 22.50 29.67 20.91
C GLU A 137 23.84 28.90 21.00
N PRO A 138 24.97 29.55 20.66
CA PRO A 138 26.27 28.93 20.85
C PRO A 138 26.46 28.51 22.30
N LEU A 139 27.00 27.31 22.50
CA LEU A 139 27.35 26.85 23.84
C LEU A 139 28.32 27.86 24.48
N PRO A 140 28.15 28.18 25.78
CA PRO A 140 29.14 28.95 26.52
C PRO A 140 30.38 28.08 26.74
N GLY A 141 31.27 28.04 25.75
CA GLY A 141 32.54 27.31 25.79
C GLY A 141 32.63 26.13 24.82
N LYS A 142 33.69 25.34 24.97
CA LYS A 142 33.92 24.15 24.13
C LYS A 142 32.99 23.02 24.56
N PRO A 143 32.50 22.18 23.64
CA PRO A 143 31.76 20.98 23.99
C PRO A 143 32.53 20.13 25.00
N GLY A 144 31.82 19.68 26.04
CA GLY A 144 32.38 18.77 27.04
C GLY A 144 32.74 17.41 26.42
N ARG A 145 33.70 16.73 27.03
CA ARG A 145 33.95 15.31 26.77
C ARG A 145 33.30 14.50 27.88
N GLU A 146 32.48 13.53 27.50
CA GLU A 146 31.81 12.65 28.45
C GLU A 146 32.82 11.92 29.34
N HIS A 147 32.49 11.82 30.64
CA HIS A 147 33.27 11.10 31.64
C HIS A 147 32.32 10.33 32.56
N TYR A 148 32.56 9.03 32.69
CA TYR A 148 31.72 8.14 33.49
C TYR A 148 32.50 7.62 34.69
N GLY A 149 32.24 8.15 35.89
CA GLY A 149 32.93 7.77 37.11
C GLY A 149 32.34 6.58 37.86
N VAL A 150 31.15 6.12 37.47
CA VAL A 150 30.43 5.02 38.14
C VAL A 150 30.55 3.70 37.37
N LEU A 151 30.51 3.75 36.04
CA LEU A 151 30.59 2.60 35.14
C LEU A 151 31.34 2.99 33.87
N GLU A 152 32.07 2.05 33.28
CA GLU A 152 32.75 2.27 32.01
C GLU A 152 31.86 1.86 30.82
N PRO A 153 31.87 2.63 29.70
CA PRO A 153 31.27 2.20 28.45
C PRO A 153 31.90 0.89 27.97
N ILE A 154 31.08 0.00 27.40
CA ILE A 154 31.59 -1.20 26.73
C ILE A 154 32.52 -0.83 25.56
N ALA A 155 33.44 -1.72 25.23
CA ALA A 155 34.36 -1.53 24.12
C ALA A 155 33.60 -1.24 22.81
N PRO A 156 34.02 -0.23 22.03
CA PRO A 156 33.39 0.07 20.75
C PRO A 156 33.54 -1.11 19.80
N TYR A 157 32.53 -1.30 18.94
CA TYR A 157 32.62 -2.31 17.88
C TYR A 157 33.82 -1.99 16.98
N PRO A 158 34.73 -2.95 16.71
CA PRO A 158 35.89 -2.69 15.91
C PRO A 158 35.47 -2.26 14.49
N PRO A 159 36.06 -1.20 13.92
CA PRO A 159 35.76 -0.84 12.54
C PRO A 159 36.05 -2.04 11.63
N ALA A 160 35.19 -2.27 10.64
CA ALA A 160 35.44 -3.28 9.63
C ALA A 160 36.84 -3.01 9.03
N ARG A 161 37.72 -4.01 9.01
CA ARG A 161 38.97 -3.91 8.26
C ARG A 161 38.58 -3.64 6.81
N GLY A 162 39.04 -2.51 6.27
CA GLY A 162 38.55 -1.95 5.02
C GLY A 162 38.47 -2.94 3.85
N HIS A 163 37.46 -2.72 3.02
CA HIS A 163 37.48 -3.00 1.58
C HIS A 163 37.30 -1.68 0.85
#